data_AF-A0A090QRF2-F1
#
_entry.id   AF-A0A090QRF2-F1
#
_cell.length_a   1.000
_cell.length_b   1.000
_cell.length_c   1.000
_cell.angle_alpha   90.00
_cell.angle_beta   90.00
_cell.angle_gamma   90.00
#
_symmetry.space_group_name_H-M   'P 1'
#
loop_
_entity.id
_entity.type
_entity.pdbx_description
1 polymer ?
#
loop_
_entity_poly.entity_id
_entity_poly.type
_entity_poly.pdbx_seq_one_letter_code
_entity_poly.pdbx_strand_id
1 'polypeptide(L)'
;MSMRMRITRLHQQLKASGNPATMIYVTHDQVEAMTMGDRVCILNKGTVMQVDTPLNVYHNPKNKFVAEFIGSPAMNMLDGDVISDNGDVMVRVGITP
;
A
#
# COMPACT_ATOMS: atom_id res chain seq x y z
N MET A 1 25.01 3.28 9.18
CA MET A 1 24.54 2.18 8.32
C MET A 1 23.33 1.53 9.01
N SER A 2 22.12 1.71 8.47
CA SER A 2 20.88 1.25 9.12
C SER A 2 20.78 -0.29 9.15
N MET A 3 20.16 -0.84 10.20
CA MET A 3 19.84 -2.26 10.33
C MET A 3 19.05 -2.79 9.13
N ARG A 4 18.16 -1.96 8.56
CA ARG A 4 17.34 -2.30 7.38
C ARG A 4 18.19 -2.74 6.18
N MET A 5 19.26 -1.99 5.91
CA MET A 5 20.15 -2.25 4.75
C MET A 5 20.87 -3.58 4.89
N ARG A 6 21.20 -4.00 6.11
CA ARG A 6 21.86 -5.29 6.36
C ARG A 6 20.89 -6.45 6.13
N ILE A 7 19.65 -6.31 6.59
CA ILE A 7 18.59 -7.30 6.42
C ILE A 7 18.27 -7.53 4.94
N THR A 8 17.99 -6.45 4.18
CA THR A 8 17.68 -6.57 2.74
C THR A 8 18.86 -7.18 1.98
N ARG A 9 20.08 -6.76 2.29
CA ARG A 9 21.29 -7.29 1.65
C ARG A 9 21.50 -8.78 1.94
N LEU A 10 21.29 -9.21 3.18
CA LEU A 10 21.40 -10.63 3.54
C LEU A 10 20.34 -11.46 2.79
N HIS A 11 19.09 -11.00 2.75
CA HIS A 11 18.03 -11.69 2.03
C HIS A 11 18.35 -11.84 0.53
N GLN A 12 18.82 -10.78 -0.11
CA GLN A 12 19.25 -10.83 -1.52
C GLN A 12 20.45 -11.77 -1.73
N GLN A 13 21.41 -11.78 -0.81
CA GLN A 13 22.56 -12.68 -0.86
C GLN A 13 22.16 -14.15 -0.74
N LEU A 14 21.26 -14.49 0.19
CA LEU A 14 20.73 -15.84 0.36
C LEU A 14 19.93 -16.31 -0.86
N LYS A 15 19.14 -15.41 -1.45
CA LYS A 15 18.41 -15.66 -2.70
C LYS A 15 19.38 -15.93 -3.86
N ALA A 16 20.48 -15.18 -3.94
CA ALA A 16 21.50 -15.33 -4.98
C ALA A 16 22.39 -16.58 -4.80
N SER A 17 22.61 -17.04 -3.56
CA SER A 17 23.40 -18.25 -3.27
C SER A 17 22.64 -19.56 -3.47
N GLY A 18 21.38 -19.50 -3.94
CA GLY A 18 20.55 -20.67 -4.21
C GLY A 18 19.88 -21.28 -2.98
N ASN A 19 19.96 -20.61 -1.82
CA ASN A 19 19.27 -21.03 -0.59
C ASN A 19 18.32 -19.92 -0.10
N PRO A 20 17.17 -19.71 -0.76
CA PRO A 20 16.24 -18.66 -0.39
C PRO A 20 15.65 -18.92 1.00
N ALA A 21 15.77 -17.93 1.88
CA ALA A 21 15.14 -17.95 3.20
C ALA A 21 13.85 -17.13 3.18
N THR A 22 12.72 -17.71 3.60
CA THR A 22 11.47 -16.99 3.82
C THR A 22 11.65 -16.01 4.98
N MET A 23 11.40 -14.73 4.73
CA MET A 23 11.54 -13.67 5.74
C MET A 23 10.22 -12.92 5.91
N ILE A 24 9.84 -12.71 7.16
CA ILE A 24 8.73 -11.82 7.54
C ILE A 24 9.33 -10.65 8.31
N TYR A 25 9.08 -9.44 7.83
CA TYR A 25 9.51 -8.20 8.46
C TYR A 25 8.28 -7.36 8.82
N VAL A 26 8.21 -6.90 10.06
CA VAL A 26 7.09 -6.10 10.58
C VAL A 26 7.62 -4.70 10.89
N THR A 27 6.95 -3.69 10.35
CA THR A 27 7.29 -2.29 10.54
C THR A 27 6.03 -1.44 10.61
N HIS A 28 6.15 -0.25 11.19
CA HIS A 28 5.12 0.79 11.17
C HIS A 28 5.42 1.86 10.11
N ASP A 29 6.58 1.81 9.45
CA ASP A 29 6.98 2.75 8.42
C ASP A 29 6.64 2.22 7.02
N GLN A 30 5.76 2.93 6.32
CA GLN A 30 5.38 2.60 4.96
C GLN A 30 6.56 2.62 3.97
N VAL A 31 7.57 3.49 4.16
CA VAL A 31 8.74 3.52 3.28
C VAL A 31 9.54 2.23 3.39
N GLU A 32 9.67 1.68 4.60
CA GLU A 32 10.32 0.40 4.81
C GLU A 32 9.53 -0.74 4.18
N ALA A 33 8.21 -0.77 4.38
CA ALA A 33 7.34 -1.78 3.76
C ALA A 33 7.44 -1.75 2.22
N MET A 34 7.45 -0.56 1.63
CA MET A 34 7.44 -0.37 0.18
C MET A 34 8.79 -0.64 -0.49
N THR A 35 9.91 -0.52 0.24
CA THR A 35 11.26 -0.66 -0.34
C THR A 35 11.93 -1.99 -0.04
N MET A 36 11.50 -2.72 0.99
CA MET A 36 12.16 -3.97 1.42
C MET A 36 11.42 -5.24 1.03
N GLY A 37 10.10 -5.19 0.88
CA GLY A 37 9.26 -6.37 0.70
C GLY A 37 9.06 -6.76 -0.77
N ASP A 38 9.20 -8.05 -1.08
CA ASP A 38 8.67 -8.63 -2.32
C ASP A 38 7.12 -8.51 -2.35
N ARG A 39 6.49 -8.58 -1.18
CA ARG A 39 5.06 -8.34 -0.93
C ARG A 39 4.87 -7.58 0.38
N VAL A 40 3.79 -6.81 0.46
CA VAL A 40 3.36 -6.03 1.62
C VAL A 40 2.01 -6.57 2.09
N CYS A 41 1.90 -6.86 3.39
CA CYS A 41 0.64 -7.19 4.06
C CYS A 41 0.22 -6.02 4.95
N ILE A 42 -0.90 -5.38 4.63
CA ILE A 42 -1.46 -4.30 5.44
C ILE A 42 -2.47 -4.89 6.41
N LEU A 43 -2.31 -4.57 7.69
CA LEU A 43 -3.16 -5.01 8.78
C LEU A 43 -3.85 -3.80 9.42
N ASN A 44 -5.13 -3.96 9.75
CA ASN A 44 -5.88 -3.00 10.55
C ASN A 44 -6.73 -3.74 11.57
N LYS A 45 -6.59 -3.40 12.86
CA LYS A 45 -7.32 -4.01 13.99
C LYS A 45 -7.36 -5.55 13.93
N GLY A 46 -6.20 -6.18 13.65
CA GLY A 46 -6.08 -7.63 13.58
C GLY A 46 -6.62 -8.28 12.30
N THR A 47 -7.12 -7.50 11.34
CA THR A 47 -7.64 -8.00 10.06
C THR A 47 -6.71 -7.61 8.92
N VAL A 48 -6.49 -8.53 7.97
CA VAL A 48 -5.74 -8.25 6.74
C VAL A 48 -6.58 -7.39 5.81
N MET A 49 -6.08 -6.21 5.48
CA MET A 49 -6.73 -5.27 4.56
C MET A 49 -6.38 -5.59 3.12
N GLN A 50 -5.10 -5.89 2.84
CA GLN A 50 -4.58 -6.20 1.51
C GLN A 50 -3.22 -6.88 1.61
N VAL A 51 -2.92 -7.82 0.71
CA VAL A 51 -1.58 -8.43 0.55
C VAL A 51 -1.17 -8.46 -0.91
N ASP A 52 -0.24 -7.60 -1.31
CA ASP A 52 0.17 -7.49 -2.71
C ASP A 52 1.61 -6.97 -2.85
N THR A 53 2.11 -6.82 -4.07
CA THR A 53 3.38 -6.11 -4.34
C THR A 53 3.28 -4.65 -3.91
N PRO A 54 4.40 -4.01 -3.48
CA PRO A 54 4.40 -2.59 -3.11
C PRO A 54 3.70 -1.70 -4.14
N LEU A 55 4.06 -1.86 -5.42
CA LEU A 55 3.52 -1.03 -6.50
C LEU A 55 2.01 -1.21 -6.68
N ASN A 56 1.50 -2.43 -6.54
CA ASN A 56 0.07 -2.67 -6.71
C ASN A 56 -0.76 -2.19 -5.52
N VAL A 57 -0.21 -2.27 -4.29
CA VAL A 57 -0.84 -1.66 -3.12
C VAL A 57 -0.97 -0.13 -3.30
N TYR A 58 0.04 0.52 -3.88
CA TYR A 58 0.02 1.96 -4.15
C TYR A 58 -0.94 2.35 -5.29
N HIS A 59 -0.90 1.64 -6.42
CA HIS A 59 -1.74 1.97 -7.58
C HIS A 59 -3.19 1.48 -7.48
N ASN A 60 -3.42 0.34 -6.82
CA ASN A 60 -4.73 -0.33 -6.76
C ASN A 60 -5.10 -0.68 -5.31
N PRO A 61 -5.32 0.32 -4.44
CA PRO A 61 -5.78 0.08 -3.09
C PRO A 61 -7.15 -0.60 -3.08
N LYS A 62 -7.31 -1.67 -2.29
CA LYS A 62 -8.56 -2.46 -2.23
C LYS A 62 -9.68 -1.81 -1.43
N ASN A 63 -9.36 -0.81 -0.62
CA ASN A 63 -10.34 -0.09 0.20
C ASN A 63 -9.80 1.30 0.57
N LYS A 64 -10.70 2.15 1.10
CA LYS A 64 -10.40 3.52 1.53
C LYS A 64 -9.25 3.58 2.54
N PHE A 65 -9.21 2.66 3.51
CA PHE A 65 -8.12 2.62 4.49
C PHE A 65 -6.76 2.41 3.84
N VAL A 66 -6.62 1.47 2.90
CA VAL A 66 -5.35 1.25 2.19
C VAL A 66 -4.96 2.46 1.34
N ALA A 67 -5.94 3.08 0.66
CA ALA A 67 -5.72 4.28 -0.15
C ALA A 67 -5.23 5.47 0.69
N GLU A 68 -5.78 5.64 1.89
CA GLU A 68 -5.38 6.71 2.83
C GLU A 68 -4.06 6.40 3.54
N PHE A 69 -3.80 5.13 3.81
CA PHE A 69 -2.64 4.69 4.58
C PHE A 69 -1.34 4.64 3.76
N ILE A 70 -1.43 4.33 2.46
CA ILE A 70 -0.26 4.15 1.59
C ILE A 70 -0.05 5.38 0.71
N GLY A 71 1.14 5.96 0.83
CA GLY A 71 1.55 7.17 0.14
C GLY A 71 1.94 8.28 1.12
N SER A 72 2.90 9.10 0.73
CA SER A 72 3.24 10.32 1.45
C SER A 72 3.56 11.42 0.43
N PRO A 73 2.66 12.39 0.19
CA PRO A 73 1.38 12.61 0.89
C PRO A 73 0.34 11.51 0.66
N ALA A 74 -0.64 11.40 1.57
CA ALA A 74 -1.76 10.46 1.42
C ALA A 74 -2.64 10.80 0.22
N MET A 75 -3.40 9.81 -0.27
CA MET A 75 -4.33 10.01 -1.38
C MET A 75 -5.40 11.06 -1.04
N ASN A 76 -5.66 11.97 -1.98
CA ASN A 76 -6.76 12.92 -1.83
C ASN A 76 -8.10 12.19 -1.93
N MET A 77 -8.89 12.27 -0.86
CA MET A 77 -10.24 11.71 -0.82
C MET A 77 -11.26 12.85 -0.90
N LEU A 78 -12.21 12.73 -1.84
CA LEU A 78 -13.26 13.70 -2.06
C LEU A 78 -14.61 12.98 -2.06
N ASP A 79 -15.56 13.50 -1.32
CA ASP A 79 -16.94 13.03 -1.39
C ASP A 79 -17.57 13.55 -2.69
N GLY A 80 -18.36 12.69 -3.34
CA GLY A 80 -19.05 13.04 -4.56
C GLY A 80 -20.32 12.25 -4.77
N ASP A 81 -21.32 12.93 -5.31
CA ASP A 81 -22.61 12.36 -5.66
C ASP A 81 -22.62 11.99 -7.14
N VAL A 82 -22.99 10.74 -7.44
CA VAL A 82 -23.25 10.31 -8.81
C VAL A 82 -24.64 10.82 -9.20
N ILE A 83 -24.69 11.74 -10.15
CA ILE A 83 -25.93 12.30 -10.69
C ILE A 83 -26.13 11.79 -12.11
N SER A 84 -27.39 11.54 -12.47
CA SER A 84 -27.78 11.29 -13.85
C SER A 84 -28.71 12.40 -14.29
N ASP A 85 -28.35 13.07 -15.39
CA ASP A 85 -29.16 14.12 -16.00
C ASP A 85 -29.25 13.86 -17.50
N ASN A 86 -30.47 13.78 -18.03
CA ASN A 86 -30.76 13.53 -19.46
C ASN A 86 -29.99 12.36 -20.11
N GLY A 87 -29.64 11.32 -19.34
CA GLY A 87 -28.90 10.15 -19.84
C GLY A 87 -27.37 10.26 -19.70
N ASP A 88 -26.85 11.42 -19.31
CA ASP A 88 -25.44 11.60 -18.95
C ASP A 88 -25.20 11.21 -17.49
N VAL A 89 -24.05 10.59 -17.22
CA VAL A 89 -23.59 10.26 -15.86
C VAL A 89 -22.49 11.24 -15.48
N MET A 90 -22.73 12.03 -14.44
CA MET A 90 -21.76 12.99 -13.92
C MET A 90 -21.49 12.71 -12.44
N VAL A 91 -20.33 13.16 -11.96
CA VAL A 91 -19.99 13.13 -10.53
C VAL A 91 -19.91 14.57 -10.06
N ARG A 92 -20.79 14.95 -9.14
CA ARG A 92 -20.72 16.23 -8.44
C ARG A 92 -19.77 16.07 -7.26
N VAL A 93 -18.65 16.79 -7.26
CA VAL A 93 -17.63 16.71 -6.21
C VAL A 93 -17.63 18.00 -5.38
N GLY A 94 -17.65 17.88 -4.05
CA GLY A 94 -17.58 19.02 -3.13
C GLY A 94 -18.77 19.17 -2.17
N ILE A 95 -18.59 19.99 -1.14
CA ILE A 95 -19.57 20.24 -0.07
C ILE A 95 -20.72 21.10 -0.63
N THR A 96 -21.95 20.58 -0.60
CA THR A 96 -23.13 21.46 -0.59
C THR A 96 -23.18 22.09 0.81
N PRO A 97 -23.40 23.40 0.96
CA PRO A 97 -23.57 24.02 2.27
C PRO A 97 -24.72 23.40 3.07
#